data_AF-A0A545VSF1-F1
#
_entry.id   AF-A0A545VSF1-F1
#
_cell.length_a   1.000
_cell.length_b   1.000
_cell.length_c   1.000
_cell.angle_alpha   90.00
_cell.angle_beta   90.00
_cell.angle_gamma   90.00
#
_symmetry.space_group_name_H-M   'P 1'
#
loop_
_entity.id
_entity.type
_entity.pdbx_description
1 polymer ?
#
loop_
_entity_poly.entity_id
_entity_poly.type
_entity_poly.pdbx_seq_one_letter_code
_entity_poly.pdbx_strand_id
1 'polypeptide(L)'
;MSTPLSDAPKSPGPADIQFRGIREWLSQPVVAAFCGGGVAGAVSRTVVSPLERLKILMQVQSVGRDAYKMSVSQALAKMWREEGWRGFMRGNGTNCIRIVPYSAVQFSSYNFYKRHIFETTPGAELTAVTRLVGLNFMVYESVRKYLTPEGEQNPNAARKLLAGAISGAVAQTCTYPFDVLRRRFQINTMSGMGYKYKSLTDAVRVIVAQEGAKGLYKGIDLDRHHVKSTHRKAPKSDNVYLKLLVKLYRFLARRTDASFNKVVLRRLFMSKINRPPVSLSRVVANINKEGEKRTVVVVGTITDDNRLLTFPKVTVAALRFTATARARIVAAGGEAITLDQLALRAPTGSNTLILRGPKNSREAFKHFGFGPHKGKKPHVLSKGRKFERARGRRRSRGFKV
;
A
#
# COMPACT_ATOMS: atom_id res chain seq x y z
N MET A 1 -84.82 3.46 -46.83
CA MET A 1 -84.22 4.41 -45.88
C MET A 1 -83.62 3.58 -44.75
N SER A 2 -82.36 3.58 -44.38
CA SER A 2 -81.12 4.22 -44.85
C SER A 2 -80.04 3.57 -43.96
N THR A 3 -79.04 2.92 -44.55
CA THR A 3 -77.82 2.53 -43.84
C THR A 3 -77.14 3.78 -43.27
N PRO A 4 -76.79 3.85 -41.98
CA PRO A 4 -75.86 4.88 -41.51
C PRO A 4 -74.46 4.49 -41.99
N LEU A 5 -73.82 5.45 -42.67
CA LEU A 5 -72.46 5.35 -43.19
C LEU A 5 -71.45 5.05 -42.08
N SER A 6 -70.41 4.31 -42.48
CA SER A 6 -69.16 4.13 -41.74
C SER A 6 -68.53 5.46 -41.35
N ASP A 7 -68.22 5.64 -40.08
CA ASP A 7 -67.31 6.67 -39.62
C ASP A 7 -65.93 6.46 -40.25
N ALA A 8 -65.48 7.42 -41.06
CA ALA A 8 -64.12 7.49 -41.57
C ALA A 8 -63.12 7.59 -40.41
N PRO A 9 -61.92 6.98 -40.51
CA PRO A 9 -60.92 7.10 -39.46
C PRO A 9 -60.51 8.57 -39.30
N LYS A 10 -60.73 9.13 -38.11
CA LYS A 10 -60.30 10.48 -37.74
C LYS A 10 -58.80 10.64 -38.04
N SER A 11 -58.43 11.70 -38.77
CA SER A 11 -57.04 12.06 -39.01
C SER A 11 -56.31 12.23 -37.67
N PRO A 12 -55.16 11.57 -37.46
CA PRO A 12 -54.47 11.60 -36.17
C PRO A 12 -54.01 13.02 -35.82
N GLY A 13 -54.14 13.40 -34.55
CA GLY A 13 -53.71 14.71 -34.07
C GLY A 13 -52.17 14.83 -34.08
N PRO A 14 -51.61 16.05 -34.03
CA PRO A 14 -50.17 16.27 -34.06
C PRO A 14 -49.41 15.58 -32.91
N ALA A 15 -50.05 15.41 -31.75
CA ALA A 15 -49.49 14.65 -30.63
C ALA A 15 -49.39 13.14 -30.94
N ASP A 16 -50.39 12.55 -31.61
CA ASP A 16 -50.42 11.12 -31.96
C ASP A 16 -49.32 10.76 -32.97
N ILE A 17 -48.98 11.70 -33.87
CA ILE A 17 -47.88 11.57 -34.84
C ILE A 17 -46.53 11.58 -34.10
N GLN A 18 -46.36 12.46 -33.11
CA GLN A 18 -45.14 12.57 -32.31
C GLN A 18 -44.94 11.34 -31.41
N PHE A 19 -46.01 10.83 -30.78
CA PHE A 19 -45.97 9.59 -29.99
C PHE A 19 -45.74 8.35 -30.86
N ARG A 20 -46.29 8.28 -32.08
CA ARG A 20 -45.98 7.21 -33.04
C ARG A 20 -44.51 7.22 -33.47
N GLY A 21 -43.96 8.38 -33.81
CA GLY A 21 -42.54 8.48 -34.21
C GLY A 21 -41.57 8.06 -33.10
N ILE A 22 -41.84 8.46 -31.85
CA ILE A 22 -41.05 8.02 -30.69
C ILE A 22 -41.20 6.51 -30.46
N ARG A 23 -42.43 5.98 -30.60
CA ARG A 23 -42.69 4.55 -30.44
C ARG A 23 -42.03 3.73 -31.54
N GLU A 24 -42.04 4.18 -32.79
CA GLU A 24 -41.35 3.52 -33.91
C GLU A 24 -39.83 3.57 -33.74
N TRP A 25 -39.28 4.69 -33.28
CA TRP A 25 -37.86 4.83 -32.97
C TRP A 25 -37.43 3.92 -31.82
N LEU A 26 -38.21 3.87 -30.72
CA LEU A 26 -37.96 2.97 -29.59
C LEU A 26 -38.17 1.49 -29.93
N SER A 27 -39.06 1.17 -30.86
CA SER A 27 -39.34 -0.20 -31.31
C SER A 27 -38.27 -0.74 -32.26
N GLN A 28 -37.32 0.10 -32.71
CA GLN A 28 -36.18 -0.39 -33.47
C GLN A 28 -35.41 -1.44 -32.64
N PRO A 29 -35.11 -2.62 -33.19
CA PRO A 29 -34.57 -3.77 -32.45
C PRO A 29 -33.21 -3.49 -31.79
N VAL A 30 -32.48 -2.51 -32.31
CA VAL A 30 -31.21 -2.02 -31.76
C VAL A 30 -31.46 -1.07 -30.59
N VAL A 31 -32.40 -0.13 -30.73
CA VAL A 31 -32.75 0.88 -29.71
C VAL A 31 -33.47 0.23 -28.52
N ALA A 32 -34.43 -0.66 -28.77
CA ALA A 32 -35.13 -1.42 -27.74
C ALA A 32 -34.16 -2.26 -26.89
N ALA A 33 -33.19 -2.91 -27.54
CA ALA A 33 -32.19 -3.74 -26.86
C ALA A 33 -31.14 -2.91 -26.13
N PHE A 34 -30.77 -1.74 -26.67
CA PHE A 34 -29.92 -0.77 -26.01
C PHE A 34 -30.56 -0.28 -24.71
N CYS A 35 -31.81 0.18 -24.76
CA CYS A 35 -32.53 0.66 -23.59
C CYS A 35 -32.82 -0.47 -22.59
N GLY A 36 -33.29 -1.63 -23.05
CA GLY A 36 -33.55 -2.80 -22.22
C GLY A 36 -32.28 -3.33 -21.53
N GLY A 37 -31.16 -3.41 -22.27
CA GLY A 37 -29.86 -3.80 -21.74
C GLY A 37 -29.30 -2.80 -20.72
N GLY A 38 -29.49 -1.50 -20.96
CA GLY A 38 -29.13 -0.44 -20.02
C GLY A 38 -29.90 -0.54 -18.70
N VAL A 39 -31.23 -0.71 -18.76
CA VAL A 39 -32.08 -0.84 -17.57
C VAL A 39 -31.78 -2.12 -16.79
N ALA A 40 -31.68 -3.27 -17.48
CA ALA A 40 -31.35 -4.55 -16.84
C ALA A 40 -29.96 -4.49 -16.16
N GLY A 41 -28.98 -3.85 -16.81
CA GLY A 41 -27.65 -3.62 -16.24
C GLY A 41 -27.67 -2.77 -14.96
N ALA A 42 -28.48 -1.71 -14.93
CA ALA A 42 -28.63 -0.84 -13.76
C ALA A 42 -29.31 -1.56 -12.58
N VAL A 43 -30.35 -2.35 -12.86
CA VAL A 43 -31.07 -3.13 -11.82
C VAL A 43 -30.15 -4.18 -11.21
N SER A 44 -29.44 -4.96 -12.04
CA SER A 44 -28.49 -5.97 -11.57
C SER A 44 -27.41 -5.38 -10.66
N ARG A 45 -26.80 -4.25 -11.03
CA ARG A 45 -25.77 -3.60 -10.20
C ARG A 45 -26.32 -3.02 -8.90
N THR A 46 -27.56 -2.55 -8.91
CA THR A 46 -28.21 -2.04 -7.70
C THR A 46 -28.41 -3.14 -6.66
N VAL A 47 -28.79 -4.35 -7.10
CA VAL A 47 -28.93 -5.51 -6.20
C VAL A 47 -27.58 -5.97 -5.62
N VAL A 48 -26.51 -5.93 -6.43
CA VAL A 48 -25.18 -6.44 -6.03
C VAL A 48 -24.31 -5.37 -5.36
N SER A 49 -24.69 -4.09 -5.42
CA SER A 49 -23.93 -2.94 -4.88
C SER A 49 -23.48 -3.10 -3.43
N PRO A 50 -24.31 -3.59 -2.48
CA PRO A 50 -23.89 -3.76 -1.08
C PRO A 50 -22.69 -4.70 -0.92
N LEU A 51 -22.68 -5.82 -1.65
CA LEU A 51 -21.60 -6.81 -1.61
C LEU A 51 -20.35 -6.34 -2.35
N GLU A 52 -20.52 -5.63 -3.48
CA GLU A 52 -19.40 -5.02 -4.21
C GLU A 52 -18.65 -3.98 -3.37
N ARG A 53 -19.39 -3.16 -2.62
CA ARG A 53 -18.79 -2.17 -1.73
C ARG A 53 -18.03 -2.84 -0.60
N LEU A 54 -18.61 -3.86 0.02
CA LEU A 54 -17.94 -4.63 1.08
C LEU A 54 -16.60 -5.22 0.60
N LYS A 55 -16.60 -5.84 -0.58
CA LYS A 55 -15.38 -6.40 -1.19
C LYS A 55 -14.26 -5.37 -1.28
N ILE A 56 -14.58 -4.15 -1.71
CA ILE A 56 -13.59 -3.07 -1.87
C ILE A 56 -13.07 -2.59 -0.53
N LEU A 57 -13.95 -2.41 0.46
CA LEU A 57 -13.55 -2.03 1.81
C LEU A 57 -12.61 -3.06 2.45
N MET A 58 -12.83 -4.36 2.20
CA MET A 58 -11.93 -5.42 2.66
C MET A 58 -10.60 -5.46 1.88
N GLN A 59 -10.60 -5.20 0.57
CA GLN A 59 -9.39 -5.23 -0.26
C GLN A 59 -8.47 -4.02 -0.04
N VAL A 60 -9.02 -2.84 0.25
CA VAL A 60 -8.27 -1.59 0.43
C VAL A 60 -7.47 -1.57 1.75
N GLN A 61 -7.68 -2.56 2.63
CA GLN A 61 -7.00 -2.67 3.93
C GLN A 61 -5.55 -3.14 3.88
N SER A 62 -4.99 -3.37 2.69
CA SER A 62 -3.61 -3.84 2.53
C SER A 62 -2.53 -2.84 3.02
N VAL A 63 -2.90 -1.60 3.39
CA VAL A 63 -1.95 -0.59 3.87
C VAL A 63 -2.37 0.01 5.23
N GLY A 64 -2.20 -0.77 6.30
CA GLY A 64 -1.93 -0.22 7.63
C GLY A 64 -3.09 0.04 8.59
N ARG A 65 -4.30 -0.50 8.39
CA ARG A 65 -5.39 -0.41 9.40
C ARG A 65 -6.20 -1.70 9.54
N ASP A 66 -6.35 -2.17 10.78
CA ASP A 66 -7.02 -3.43 11.14
C ASP A 66 -8.57 -3.33 11.25
N ALA A 67 -9.19 -2.29 10.69
CA ALA A 67 -10.57 -1.90 11.00
C ALA A 67 -11.68 -2.84 10.46
N TYR A 68 -11.41 -3.69 9.45
CA TYR A 68 -12.34 -4.74 8.95
C TYR A 68 -11.67 -6.12 8.80
N LYS A 69 -10.74 -6.48 9.69
CA LYS A 69 -10.33 -7.89 9.87
C LYS A 69 -11.42 -8.68 10.60
N MET A 70 -12.60 -8.78 10.00
CA MET A 70 -13.76 -9.46 10.57
C MET A 70 -14.48 -10.27 9.51
N SER A 71 -15.38 -11.15 9.96
CA SER A 71 -16.21 -11.94 9.05
C SER A 71 -17.12 -11.04 8.20
N VAL A 72 -17.53 -11.53 7.02
CA VAL A 72 -18.39 -10.82 6.06
C VAL A 72 -19.69 -10.33 6.72
N SER A 73 -20.29 -11.14 7.59
CA SER A 73 -21.51 -10.79 8.32
C SER A 73 -21.29 -9.67 9.34
N GLN A 74 -20.19 -9.72 10.10
CA GLN A 74 -19.82 -8.67 11.04
C GLN A 74 -19.50 -7.35 10.34
N ALA A 75 -18.87 -7.42 9.16
CA ALA A 75 -18.58 -6.25 8.34
C ALA A 75 -19.85 -5.61 7.78
N LEU A 76 -20.82 -6.41 7.31
CA LEU A 76 -22.13 -5.91 6.89
C LEU A 76 -22.91 -5.27 8.04
N ALA A 77 -22.93 -5.91 9.21
CA ALA A 77 -23.59 -5.39 10.40
C ALA A 77 -22.94 -4.07 10.88
N LYS A 78 -21.62 -3.96 10.80
CA LYS A 78 -20.89 -2.74 11.10
C LYS A 78 -21.24 -1.61 10.12
N MET A 79 -21.23 -1.89 8.81
CA MET A 79 -21.61 -0.91 7.78
C MET A 79 -23.05 -0.40 7.99
N TRP A 80 -23.97 -1.30 8.34
CA TRP A 80 -25.36 -0.93 8.63
C TRP A 80 -25.47 -0.01 9.85
N ARG A 81 -24.77 -0.33 10.95
CA ARG A 81 -24.80 0.47 12.18
C ARG A 81 -24.10 1.83 12.04
N GLU A 82 -23.03 1.92 11.25
CA GLU A 82 -22.23 3.14 11.10
C GLU A 82 -22.75 4.08 10.00
N GLU A 83 -23.27 3.55 8.90
CA GLU A 83 -23.61 4.35 7.71
C GLU A 83 -25.06 4.16 7.19
N GLY A 84 -25.78 3.16 7.68
CA GLY A 84 -27.16 2.85 7.28
C GLY A 84 -27.34 2.43 5.81
N TRP A 85 -28.59 2.45 5.34
CA TRP A 85 -28.97 2.06 3.97
C TRP A 85 -28.28 2.91 2.88
N ARG A 86 -28.15 4.21 3.12
CA ARG A 86 -27.42 5.12 2.22
C ARG A 86 -25.94 4.80 2.14
N GLY A 87 -25.38 4.17 3.18
CA GLY A 87 -24.07 3.54 3.13
C GLY A 87 -24.03 2.46 2.04
N PHE A 88 -24.87 1.42 2.12
CA PHE A 88 -24.81 0.29 1.19
C PHE A 88 -24.89 0.66 -0.30
N MET A 89 -25.64 1.71 -0.63
CA MET A 89 -25.82 2.18 -2.00
C MET A 89 -24.84 3.29 -2.44
N ARG A 90 -23.86 3.64 -1.60
CA ARG A 90 -22.89 4.70 -1.91
C ARG A 90 -21.92 4.26 -3.00
N GLY A 91 -21.87 5.03 -4.10
CA GLY A 91 -21.12 4.67 -5.30
C GLY A 91 -21.90 3.83 -6.32
N ASN A 92 -23.15 3.42 -6.02
CA ASN A 92 -24.01 2.70 -6.97
C ASN A 92 -24.33 3.55 -8.22
N GLY A 93 -24.55 4.86 -8.05
CA GLY A 93 -24.76 5.77 -9.20
C GLY A 93 -23.58 5.76 -10.19
N THR A 94 -22.34 5.74 -9.71
CA THR A 94 -21.15 5.65 -10.57
C THR A 94 -21.02 4.28 -11.23
N ASN A 95 -21.43 3.21 -10.54
CA ASN A 95 -21.54 1.87 -11.13
C ASN A 95 -22.59 1.82 -12.24
N CYS A 96 -23.76 2.42 -12.03
CA CYS A 96 -24.84 2.49 -13.02
C CYS A 96 -24.44 3.32 -14.24
N ILE A 97 -23.80 4.47 -14.05
CA ILE A 97 -23.32 5.32 -15.15
C ILE A 97 -22.25 4.60 -15.99
N ARG A 98 -21.42 3.74 -15.39
CA ARG A 98 -20.47 2.89 -16.12
C ARG A 98 -21.17 1.74 -16.86
N ILE A 99 -22.09 1.06 -16.19
CA ILE A 99 -22.68 -0.17 -16.70
C ILE A 99 -23.74 0.10 -17.77
N VAL A 100 -24.46 1.21 -17.71
CA VAL A 100 -25.55 1.50 -18.63
C VAL A 100 -25.02 1.62 -20.07
N PRO A 101 -23.99 2.42 -20.39
CA PRO A 101 -23.42 2.45 -21.74
C PRO A 101 -22.78 1.12 -22.13
N TYR A 102 -22.09 0.46 -21.19
CA TYR A 102 -21.43 -0.82 -21.44
C TYR A 102 -22.44 -1.93 -21.79
N SER A 103 -23.47 -2.12 -20.97
CA SER A 103 -24.52 -3.11 -21.18
C SER A 103 -25.39 -2.76 -22.38
N ALA A 104 -25.70 -1.48 -22.59
CA ALA A 104 -26.51 -1.05 -23.72
C ALA A 104 -25.80 -1.31 -25.06
N VAL A 105 -24.49 -1.03 -25.15
CA VAL A 105 -23.68 -1.42 -26.32
C VAL A 105 -23.57 -2.94 -26.43
N GLN A 106 -23.35 -3.65 -25.32
CA GLN A 106 -23.24 -5.12 -25.33
C GLN A 106 -24.53 -5.81 -25.84
N PHE A 107 -25.70 -5.37 -25.40
CA PHE A 107 -27.00 -5.92 -25.84
C PHE A 107 -27.40 -5.47 -27.25
N SER A 108 -27.05 -4.23 -27.63
CA SER A 108 -27.20 -3.74 -29.01
C SER A 108 -26.34 -4.54 -29.98
N SER A 109 -25.06 -4.75 -29.66
CA SER A 109 -24.14 -5.60 -30.40
C SER A 109 -24.62 -7.05 -30.48
N TYR A 110 -25.20 -7.60 -29.39
CA TYR A 110 -25.77 -8.95 -29.39
C TYR A 110 -26.84 -9.13 -30.47
N ASN A 111 -27.78 -8.19 -30.60
CA ASN A 111 -28.85 -8.27 -31.61
C ASN A 111 -28.34 -8.03 -33.03
N PHE A 112 -27.33 -7.17 -33.20
CA PHE A 112 -26.69 -6.94 -34.49
C PHE A 112 -25.93 -8.19 -34.97
N TYR A 113 -25.12 -8.81 -34.09
CA TYR A 113 -24.32 -9.99 -34.44
C TYR A 113 -25.14 -11.28 -34.55
N LYS A 114 -26.18 -11.45 -33.73
CA LYS A 114 -27.12 -12.57 -33.87
C LYS A 114 -27.73 -12.61 -35.26
N ARG A 115 -28.16 -11.45 -35.79
CA ARG A 115 -28.81 -11.33 -37.10
C ARG A 115 -27.86 -11.31 -38.31
N HIS A 116 -26.58 -11.01 -38.14
CA HIS A 116 -25.67 -10.81 -39.28
C HIS A 116 -24.49 -11.80 -39.36
N ILE A 117 -24.15 -12.52 -38.28
CA ILE A 117 -22.95 -13.38 -38.26
C ILE A 117 -23.24 -14.81 -37.81
N PHE A 118 -24.13 -15.05 -36.83
CA PHE A 118 -24.24 -16.35 -36.16
C PHE A 118 -25.57 -17.10 -36.36
N GLU A 119 -26.54 -16.54 -37.09
CA GLU A 119 -27.79 -17.24 -37.42
C GLU A 119 -27.57 -18.24 -38.58
N THR A 120 -27.21 -19.49 -38.25
CA THR A 120 -27.38 -20.64 -39.15
C THR A 120 -28.76 -21.30 -39.02
N THR A 121 -29.56 -20.95 -38.01
CA THR A 121 -30.96 -21.41 -37.83
C THR A 121 -31.74 -20.42 -36.94
N PRO A 122 -33.05 -20.20 -37.13
CA PRO A 122 -33.80 -19.24 -36.33
C PRO A 122 -33.92 -19.72 -34.88
N GLY A 123 -33.41 -18.94 -33.91
CA GLY A 123 -33.70 -19.15 -32.47
C GLY A 123 -32.60 -19.77 -31.61
N ALA A 124 -31.39 -20.01 -32.12
CA ALA A 124 -30.30 -20.54 -31.29
C ALA A 124 -29.81 -19.53 -30.22
N GLU A 125 -29.73 -19.97 -28.96
CA GLU A 125 -29.14 -19.22 -27.83
C GLU A 125 -27.61 -19.31 -27.86
N LEU A 126 -26.90 -18.18 -27.94
CA LEU A 126 -25.44 -18.16 -27.82
C LEU A 126 -24.98 -18.06 -26.36
N THR A 127 -23.94 -18.84 -26.01
CA THR A 127 -23.31 -18.96 -24.68
C THR A 127 -22.86 -17.64 -24.04
N ALA A 128 -22.72 -17.62 -22.71
CA ALA A 128 -22.33 -16.44 -21.92
C ALA A 128 -20.97 -15.83 -22.31
N VAL A 129 -20.03 -16.64 -22.80
CA VAL A 129 -18.69 -16.19 -23.24
C VAL A 129 -18.77 -15.31 -24.48
N THR A 130 -19.64 -15.66 -25.44
CA THR A 130 -19.89 -14.89 -26.67
C THR A 130 -20.59 -13.55 -26.42
N ARG A 131 -21.36 -13.40 -25.32
CA ARG A 131 -22.01 -12.13 -24.94
C ARG A 131 -21.02 -11.08 -24.41
N LEU A 132 -19.88 -11.50 -23.86
CA LEU A 132 -18.87 -10.61 -23.27
C LEU A 132 -17.96 -9.95 -24.33
N VAL A 133 -18.03 -10.42 -25.58
CA VAL A 133 -17.13 -10.07 -26.68
C VAL A 133 -17.61 -8.86 -27.51
N GLY A 134 -18.88 -8.45 -27.42
CA GLY A 134 -19.48 -7.47 -28.33
C GLY A 134 -18.82 -6.08 -28.39
N LEU A 135 -18.36 -5.54 -27.25
CA LEU A 135 -17.67 -4.24 -27.20
C LEU A 135 -16.20 -4.34 -27.65
N ASN A 136 -15.57 -5.49 -27.40
CA ASN A 136 -14.25 -5.81 -27.94
C ASN A 136 -14.30 -6.02 -29.46
N PHE A 137 -15.44 -6.47 -30.01
CA PHE A 137 -15.52 -6.87 -31.40
C PHE A 137 -15.43 -5.68 -32.39
N MET A 138 -15.88 -4.48 -32.02
CA MET A 138 -15.85 -3.29 -32.89
C MET A 138 -14.42 -2.76 -33.12
N VAL A 139 -13.62 -2.73 -32.06
CA VAL A 139 -12.19 -2.39 -32.13
C VAL A 139 -11.40 -3.57 -32.71
N TYR A 140 -11.77 -4.80 -32.35
CA TYR A 140 -11.19 -6.03 -32.93
C TYR A 140 -11.38 -6.11 -34.44
N GLU A 141 -12.54 -5.74 -35.01
CA GLU A 141 -12.75 -5.72 -36.47
C GLU A 141 -11.94 -4.61 -37.14
N SER A 142 -11.86 -3.44 -36.52
CA SER A 142 -11.04 -2.33 -37.04
C SER A 142 -9.55 -2.71 -37.05
N VAL A 143 -9.06 -3.35 -35.99
CA VAL A 143 -7.69 -3.86 -35.88
C VAL A 143 -7.46 -5.08 -36.79
N ARG A 144 -8.44 -5.97 -36.94
CA ARG A 144 -8.40 -7.13 -37.85
C ARG A 144 -8.27 -6.70 -39.31
N LYS A 145 -8.98 -5.64 -39.74
CA LYS A 145 -8.88 -5.09 -41.10
C LYS A 145 -7.48 -4.54 -41.42
N TYR A 146 -6.78 -3.98 -40.43
CA TYR A 146 -5.40 -3.52 -40.60
C TYR A 146 -4.35 -4.64 -40.51
N LEU A 147 -4.62 -5.72 -39.77
CA LEU A 147 -3.69 -6.83 -39.54
C LEU A 147 -3.84 -8.02 -40.51
N THR A 148 -4.88 -8.05 -41.35
CA THR A 148 -5.15 -9.14 -42.29
C THR A 148 -5.04 -8.62 -43.73
N PRO A 149 -4.12 -9.13 -44.57
CA PRO A 149 -4.07 -8.78 -46.00
C PRO A 149 -5.35 -9.21 -46.72
N GLU A 150 -5.72 -8.51 -47.80
CA GLU A 150 -6.89 -8.85 -48.62
C GLU A 150 -6.74 -10.27 -49.21
N GLY A 151 -7.56 -11.22 -48.77
CA GLY A 151 -7.62 -12.60 -49.29
C GLY A 151 -7.72 -13.73 -48.27
N GLU A 152 -7.46 -13.49 -46.97
CA GLU A 152 -7.45 -14.55 -45.95
C GLU A 152 -8.74 -14.55 -45.10
N GLN A 153 -9.67 -15.48 -45.34
CA GLN A 153 -10.94 -15.54 -44.59
C GLN A 153 -10.76 -15.89 -43.10
N ASN A 154 -9.65 -16.55 -42.73
CA ASN A 154 -9.37 -17.00 -41.36
C ASN A 154 -7.95 -16.60 -40.89
N PRO A 155 -7.79 -15.49 -40.14
CA PRO A 155 -6.48 -15.12 -39.59
C PRO A 155 -6.01 -16.14 -38.54
N ASN A 156 -4.70 -16.43 -38.55
CA ASN A 156 -4.01 -17.31 -37.59
C ASN A 156 -4.33 -16.94 -36.13
N ALA A 157 -4.39 -17.92 -35.22
CA ALA A 157 -4.76 -17.75 -33.81
C ALA A 157 -3.93 -16.67 -33.10
N ALA A 158 -2.64 -16.53 -33.44
CA ALA A 158 -1.77 -15.49 -32.92
C ALA A 158 -2.21 -14.06 -33.32
N ARG A 159 -2.71 -13.87 -34.55
CA ARG A 159 -3.22 -12.56 -35.02
C ARG A 159 -4.55 -12.22 -34.36
N LYS A 160 -5.44 -13.21 -34.18
CA LYS A 160 -6.69 -13.03 -33.42
C LYS A 160 -6.42 -12.66 -31.96
N LEU A 161 -5.42 -13.31 -31.34
CA LEU A 161 -4.99 -12.99 -29.98
C LEU A 161 -4.40 -11.57 -29.89
N LEU A 162 -3.55 -11.17 -30.84
CA LEU A 162 -2.98 -9.82 -30.88
C LEU A 162 -4.05 -8.74 -31.09
N ALA A 163 -4.99 -8.95 -32.01
CA ALA A 163 -6.12 -8.05 -32.23
C ALA A 163 -7.01 -7.95 -30.99
N GLY A 164 -7.25 -9.08 -30.30
CA GLY A 164 -7.97 -9.11 -29.03
C GLY A 164 -7.24 -8.35 -27.91
N ALA A 165 -5.92 -8.48 -27.82
CA ALA A 165 -5.09 -7.78 -26.85
C ALA A 165 -5.08 -6.25 -27.08
N ILE A 166 -4.95 -5.81 -28.33
CA ILE A 166 -4.99 -4.38 -28.70
C ILE A 166 -6.37 -3.80 -28.40
N SER A 167 -7.44 -4.50 -28.79
CA SER A 167 -8.81 -4.10 -28.47
C SER A 167 -9.03 -3.98 -26.96
N GLY A 168 -8.59 -4.96 -26.19
CA GLY A 168 -8.69 -4.95 -24.73
C GLY A 168 -7.93 -3.78 -24.09
N ALA A 169 -6.73 -3.47 -24.59
CA ALA A 169 -5.93 -2.33 -24.11
C ALA A 169 -6.58 -0.97 -24.42
N VAL A 170 -7.16 -0.80 -25.62
CA VAL A 170 -7.87 0.42 -26.01
C VAL A 170 -9.14 0.59 -25.16
N ALA A 171 -9.95 -0.46 -25.02
CA ALA A 171 -11.16 -0.44 -24.20
C ALA A 171 -10.84 -0.14 -22.72
N GLN A 172 -9.78 -0.74 -22.17
CA GLN A 172 -9.36 -0.49 -20.81
C GLN A 172 -8.86 0.94 -20.61
N THR A 173 -8.14 1.52 -21.59
CA THR A 173 -7.70 2.92 -21.55
C THR A 173 -8.89 3.88 -21.54
N CYS A 174 -9.90 3.66 -22.40
CA CYS A 174 -11.09 4.50 -22.45
C CYS A 174 -11.96 4.41 -21.19
N THR A 175 -12.00 3.24 -20.54
CA THR A 175 -12.84 3.02 -19.35
C THR A 175 -12.12 3.33 -18.02
N TYR A 176 -10.80 3.47 -18.04
CA TYR A 176 -9.99 3.67 -16.84
C TYR A 176 -10.38 4.90 -15.98
N PRO A 177 -10.70 6.07 -16.56
CA PRO A 177 -11.14 7.23 -15.78
C PRO A 177 -12.37 6.93 -14.90
N PHE A 178 -13.33 6.18 -15.44
CA PHE A 178 -14.53 5.77 -14.71
C PHE A 178 -14.22 4.74 -13.61
N ASP A 179 -13.22 3.89 -13.82
CA ASP A 179 -12.73 2.94 -12.83
C ASP A 179 -12.08 3.62 -11.63
N VAL A 180 -11.28 4.67 -11.88
CA VAL A 180 -10.66 5.47 -10.81
C VAL A 180 -11.72 6.22 -10.01
N LEU A 181 -12.68 6.85 -10.68
CA LEU A 181 -13.78 7.56 -10.02
C LEU A 181 -14.59 6.61 -9.13
N ARG A 182 -15.00 5.45 -9.65
CA ARG A 182 -15.72 4.42 -8.88
C ARG A 182 -14.97 4.04 -7.60
N ARG A 183 -13.68 3.67 -7.73
CA ARG A 183 -12.87 3.22 -6.58
C ARG A 183 -12.74 4.33 -5.54
N ARG A 184 -12.45 5.57 -5.95
CA ARG A 184 -12.34 6.72 -5.03
C ARG A 184 -13.65 7.03 -4.33
N PHE A 185 -14.79 6.96 -5.03
CA PHE A 185 -16.11 7.15 -4.41
C PHE A 185 -16.48 6.07 -3.39
N GLN A 186 -16.11 4.81 -3.65
CA GLN A 186 -16.39 3.68 -2.75
C GLN A 186 -15.52 3.71 -1.48
N ILE A 187 -14.36 4.39 -1.51
CA ILE A 187 -13.40 4.52 -0.40
C ILE A 187 -13.60 5.81 0.43
N ASN A 188 -14.47 6.73 -0.02
CA ASN A 188 -14.73 8.07 0.55
C ASN A 188 -15.22 8.06 2.05
N THR A 189 -15.44 6.91 2.68
CA THR A 189 -15.84 6.81 4.10
C THR A 189 -14.71 6.36 5.05
N MET A 190 -13.50 6.08 4.54
CA MET A 190 -12.37 5.78 5.41
C MET A 190 -11.77 7.08 5.99
N SER A 191 -12.09 7.36 7.26
CA SER A 191 -11.57 8.51 8.03
C SER A 191 -10.04 8.62 7.91
N GLY A 192 -9.53 9.67 7.25
CA GLY A 192 -8.08 9.92 7.11
C GLY A 192 -7.46 9.66 5.73
N MET A 193 -8.26 9.53 4.66
CA MET A 193 -7.79 9.57 3.26
C MET A 193 -8.22 10.82 2.47
N GLY A 194 -8.51 11.94 3.16
CA GLY A 194 -8.43 13.31 2.64
C GLY A 194 -9.43 13.78 1.56
N TYR A 195 -10.10 12.91 0.80
CA TYR A 195 -10.93 13.35 -0.32
C TYR A 195 -12.43 13.21 -0.01
N LYS A 196 -13.11 14.32 0.28
CA LYS A 196 -14.58 14.38 0.40
C LYS A 196 -15.19 14.89 -0.91
N TYR A 197 -15.68 13.98 -1.75
CA TYR A 197 -16.40 14.36 -2.98
C TYR A 197 -17.91 14.44 -2.75
N LYS A 198 -18.56 15.51 -3.25
CA LYS A 198 -20.03 15.69 -3.13
C LYS A 198 -20.80 15.05 -4.29
N SER A 199 -20.25 15.12 -5.52
CA SER A 199 -20.88 14.67 -6.77
C SER A 199 -19.85 14.14 -7.76
N LEU A 200 -20.26 13.35 -8.76
CA LEU A 200 -19.34 12.78 -9.77
C LEU A 200 -18.58 13.87 -10.54
N THR A 201 -19.27 14.95 -10.92
CA THR A 201 -18.68 16.12 -11.59
C THR A 201 -17.72 16.89 -10.69
N ASP A 202 -18.04 16.98 -9.40
CA ASP A 202 -17.18 17.58 -8.37
C ASP A 202 -15.91 16.73 -8.17
N ALA A 203 -16.02 15.40 -8.16
CA ALA A 203 -14.85 14.52 -8.10
C ALA A 203 -13.94 14.64 -9.33
N VAL A 204 -14.51 14.69 -10.53
CA VAL A 204 -13.72 14.90 -11.76
C VAL A 204 -13.00 16.25 -11.70
N ARG A 205 -13.71 17.34 -11.34
CA ARG A 205 -13.12 18.67 -11.20
C ARG A 205 -12.00 18.69 -10.16
N VAL A 206 -12.24 18.14 -8.97
CA VAL A 206 -11.26 18.11 -7.88
C VAL A 206 -10.04 17.26 -8.25
N ILE A 207 -10.22 16.11 -8.89
CA ILE A 207 -9.10 15.25 -9.32
C ILE A 207 -8.26 15.96 -10.38
N VAL A 208 -8.89 16.59 -11.38
CA VAL A 208 -8.16 17.32 -12.42
C VAL A 208 -7.47 18.57 -11.85
N ALA A 209 -8.11 19.29 -10.92
CA ALA A 209 -7.53 20.47 -10.29
C ALA A 209 -6.37 20.15 -9.33
N GLN A 210 -6.44 19.02 -8.60
CA GLN A 210 -5.43 18.67 -7.59
C GLN A 210 -4.33 17.73 -8.10
N GLU A 211 -4.64 16.84 -9.04
CA GLU A 211 -3.74 15.78 -9.52
C GLU A 211 -3.50 15.86 -11.05
N GLY A 212 -4.12 16.81 -11.74
CA GLY A 212 -4.07 16.94 -13.19
C GLY A 212 -4.87 15.87 -13.94
N ALA A 213 -4.89 15.94 -15.27
CA ALA A 213 -5.55 14.95 -16.13
C ALA A 213 -5.00 13.52 -15.93
N LYS A 214 -3.72 13.39 -15.52
CA LYS A 214 -3.09 12.11 -15.18
C LYS A 214 -3.66 11.48 -13.91
N GLY A 215 -4.30 12.26 -13.02
CA GLY A 215 -4.96 11.75 -11.82
C GLY A 215 -6.12 10.78 -12.10
N LEU A 216 -6.76 10.90 -13.27
CA LEU A 216 -7.80 9.98 -13.76
C LEU A 216 -7.23 8.64 -14.24
N TYR A 217 -5.90 8.54 -14.43
CA TYR A 217 -5.19 7.33 -14.85
C TYR A 217 -4.26 6.75 -13.78
N LYS A 218 -4.39 7.23 -12.53
CA LYS A 218 -3.56 6.82 -11.40
C LYS A 218 -3.82 5.34 -11.04
N GLY A 219 -2.76 4.53 -11.12
CA GLY A 219 -2.79 3.07 -10.93
C GLY A 219 -2.26 2.26 -12.12
N ILE A 220 -2.16 2.87 -13.33
CA ILE A 220 -1.31 2.35 -14.42
C ILE A 220 0.14 2.76 -14.17
N ASP A 221 0.32 3.97 -13.64
CA ASP A 221 1.59 4.43 -13.08
C ASP A 221 1.56 4.24 -11.55
N LEU A 222 1.73 2.99 -11.12
CA LEU A 222 2.22 2.74 -9.77
C LEU A 222 3.68 3.18 -9.79
N ASP A 223 3.93 4.43 -9.39
CA ASP A 223 5.27 4.92 -9.07
C ASP A 223 5.99 3.78 -8.34
N ARG A 224 7.03 3.23 -8.98
CA ARG A 224 7.82 2.11 -8.44
C ARG A 224 8.67 2.61 -7.28
N HIS A 225 8.05 3.11 -6.22
CA HIS A 225 8.68 3.27 -4.94
C HIS A 225 8.72 1.90 -4.29
N HIS A 226 9.76 1.12 -4.62
CA HIS A 226 10.14 -0.04 -3.83
C HIS A 226 10.38 0.43 -2.40
N VAL A 227 9.38 0.28 -1.53
CA VAL A 227 9.51 0.56 -0.09
C VAL A 227 10.35 -0.56 0.52
N LYS A 228 11.67 -0.45 0.39
CA LYS A 228 12.61 -1.37 1.02
C LYS A 228 12.65 -1.07 2.52
N SER A 229 12.28 -2.06 3.33
CA SER A 229 12.50 -1.97 4.78
C SER A 229 13.99 -2.00 5.08
N THR A 230 14.52 -0.92 5.65
CA THR A 230 15.95 -0.79 6.00
C THR A 230 16.32 -1.51 7.30
N HIS A 231 15.32 -1.98 8.06
CA HIS A 231 15.54 -2.63 9.34
C HIS A 231 15.86 -4.12 9.20
N ARG A 232 16.87 -4.56 9.96
CA ARG A 232 17.23 -5.98 10.05
C ARG A 232 16.14 -6.76 10.78
N LYS A 233 15.74 -7.91 10.21
CA LYS A 233 14.76 -8.85 10.81
C LYS A 233 15.41 -9.98 11.62
N ALA A 234 16.73 -10.19 11.46
CA ALA A 234 17.51 -11.23 12.12
C ALA A 234 18.97 -10.76 12.33
N PRO A 235 19.70 -11.32 13.32
CA PRO A 235 21.13 -11.07 13.45
C PRO A 235 21.90 -11.78 12.33
N LYS A 236 22.99 -11.17 11.83
CA LYS A 236 23.91 -11.81 10.85
C LYS A 236 24.86 -12.83 11.48
N SER A 237 24.98 -12.85 12.82
CA SER A 237 25.98 -13.67 13.53
C SER A 237 25.52 -15.11 13.69
N ASP A 238 26.47 -16.05 13.63
CA ASP A 238 26.23 -17.48 13.82
C ASP A 238 26.29 -17.99 15.26
N ASN A 239 26.55 -17.10 16.23
CA ASN A 239 26.55 -17.45 17.64
C ASN A 239 25.17 -18.02 18.07
N VAL A 240 25.16 -19.28 18.49
CA VAL A 240 23.96 -20.02 18.88
C VAL A 240 23.24 -19.36 20.06
N TYR A 241 23.98 -18.94 21.10
CA TYR A 241 23.42 -18.24 22.26
C TYR A 241 22.72 -16.94 21.86
N LEU A 242 23.29 -16.18 20.93
CA LEU A 242 22.64 -14.97 20.42
C LEU A 242 21.33 -15.31 19.67
N LYS A 243 21.32 -16.39 18.88
CA LYS A 243 20.11 -16.86 18.16
C LYS A 243 19.03 -17.32 19.15
N LEU A 244 19.38 -18.02 20.23
CA LEU A 244 18.46 -18.42 21.30
C LEU A 244 17.88 -17.21 22.03
N LEU A 245 18.73 -16.25 22.39
CA LEU A 245 18.30 -15.03 23.07
C LEU A 245 17.38 -14.18 22.18
N VAL A 246 17.65 -14.15 20.88
CA VAL A 246 16.73 -13.55 19.89
C VAL A 246 15.38 -14.27 19.85
N LYS A 247 15.35 -15.62 19.88
CA LYS A 247 14.09 -16.37 19.92
C LYS A 247 13.28 -16.01 21.17
N LEU A 248 13.93 -15.94 22.33
CA LEU A 248 13.32 -15.53 23.60
C LEU A 248 12.72 -14.12 23.51
N TYR A 249 13.51 -13.11 23.14
CA TYR A 249 13.01 -11.73 23.06
C TYR A 249 12.03 -11.51 21.92
N ARG A 250 12.04 -12.33 20.86
CA ARG A 250 11.01 -12.32 19.82
C ARG A 250 9.67 -12.86 20.35
N PHE A 251 9.71 -13.90 21.18
CA PHE A 251 8.53 -14.40 21.86
C PHE A 251 7.97 -13.33 22.82
N LEU A 252 8.81 -12.76 23.69
CA LEU A 252 8.41 -11.72 24.63
C LEU A 252 7.86 -10.47 23.93
N ALA A 253 8.53 -9.96 22.90
CA ALA A 253 8.07 -8.77 22.18
C ALA A 253 6.74 -8.95 21.43
N ARG A 254 6.33 -10.20 21.17
CA ARG A 254 5.03 -10.52 20.55
C ARG A 254 3.94 -10.79 21.58
N ARG A 255 4.28 -11.36 22.73
CA ARG A 255 3.34 -11.75 23.78
C ARG A 255 3.14 -10.69 24.86
N THR A 256 4.05 -9.72 24.94
CA THR A 256 3.97 -8.59 25.86
C THR A 256 3.82 -7.29 25.08
N ASP A 257 3.06 -6.34 25.61
CA ASP A 257 2.90 -5.00 25.01
C ASP A 257 4.06 -4.05 25.36
N ALA A 258 5.03 -4.51 26.14
CA ALA A 258 6.17 -3.73 26.57
C ALA A 258 7.08 -3.31 25.38
N SER A 259 7.25 -1.99 25.22
CA SER A 259 8.15 -1.40 24.21
C SER A 259 9.63 -1.77 24.45
N PHE A 260 10.00 -2.04 25.71
CA PHE A 260 11.31 -2.51 26.14
C PHE A 260 11.79 -3.72 25.32
N ASN A 261 10.97 -4.77 25.22
CA ASN A 261 11.31 -6.00 24.52
C ASN A 261 11.55 -5.77 23.02
N LYS A 262 10.75 -4.90 22.39
CA LYS A 262 10.93 -4.48 20.99
C LYS A 262 12.25 -3.71 20.80
N VAL A 263 12.69 -2.92 21.79
CA VAL A 263 13.98 -2.21 21.75
C VAL A 263 15.15 -3.18 21.92
N VAL A 264 15.10 -4.09 22.90
CA VAL A 264 16.15 -5.09 23.13
C VAL A 264 16.30 -6.00 21.91
N LEU A 265 15.20 -6.52 21.36
CA LEU A 265 15.20 -7.35 20.15
C LEU A 265 15.86 -6.65 18.96
N ARG A 266 15.50 -5.38 18.70
CA ARG A 266 16.13 -4.59 17.63
C ARG A 266 17.63 -4.40 17.87
N ARG A 267 18.06 -4.21 19.13
CA ARG A 267 19.48 -4.07 19.47
C ARG A 267 20.25 -5.39 19.31
N LEU A 268 19.63 -6.54 19.55
CA LEU A 268 20.27 -7.85 19.32
C LEU A 268 20.59 -8.09 17.83
N PHE A 269 19.76 -7.56 16.91
CA PHE A 269 20.01 -7.63 15.46
C PHE A 269 21.14 -6.72 14.97
N MET A 270 21.56 -5.75 15.78
CA MET A 270 22.57 -4.79 15.38
C MET A 270 23.95 -5.43 15.19
N SER A 271 24.72 -4.92 14.24
CA SER A 271 26.13 -5.27 14.07
C SER A 271 26.96 -4.81 15.28
N LYS A 272 28.16 -5.39 15.46
CA LYS A 272 29.11 -5.03 16.53
C LYS A 272 29.40 -3.51 16.55
N ILE A 273 29.57 -2.90 15.37
CA ILE A 273 29.78 -1.45 15.24
C ILE A 273 28.62 -0.63 15.83
N ASN A 274 27.38 -1.10 15.69
CA ASN A 274 26.19 -0.41 16.19
C ASN A 274 25.86 -0.75 17.65
N ARG A 275 26.61 -1.70 18.26
CA ARG A 275 26.63 -2.07 19.68
C ARG A 275 28.00 -1.74 20.31
N PRO A 276 28.37 -0.46 20.39
CA PRO A 276 29.64 -0.05 21.01
C PRO A 276 29.68 -0.46 22.49
N PRO A 277 30.87 -0.71 23.04
CA PRO A 277 31.04 -1.02 24.46
C PRO A 277 30.60 0.16 25.34
N VAL A 278 30.21 -0.16 26.58
CA VAL A 278 29.81 0.80 27.61
C VAL A 278 30.78 0.69 28.78
N SER A 279 31.36 1.81 29.21
CA SER A 279 32.24 1.86 30.39
C SER A 279 31.44 1.90 31.70
N LEU A 280 32.01 1.40 32.78
CA LEU A 280 31.42 1.53 34.13
C LEU A 280 31.18 2.99 34.54
N SER A 281 32.10 3.91 34.18
CA SER A 281 31.91 5.35 34.40
C SER A 281 30.63 5.89 33.76
N ARG A 282 30.28 5.40 32.57
CA ARG A 282 29.04 5.79 31.89
C ARG A 282 27.81 5.18 32.56
N VAL A 283 27.93 3.99 33.13
CA VAL A 283 26.87 3.39 33.94
C VAL A 283 26.59 4.29 35.15
N VAL A 284 27.63 4.64 35.93
CA VAL A 284 27.51 5.53 37.10
C VAL A 284 26.91 6.88 36.74
N ALA A 285 27.38 7.51 35.67
CA ALA A 285 26.88 8.83 35.24
C ALA A 285 25.38 8.87 34.90
N ASN A 286 24.75 7.71 34.64
CA ASN A 286 23.32 7.64 34.31
C ASN A 286 22.45 7.06 35.44
N ILE A 287 23.05 6.56 36.53
CA ILE A 287 22.31 6.05 37.70
C ILE A 287 21.80 7.21 38.57
N ASN A 288 22.61 8.28 38.74
CA ASN A 288 22.34 9.35 39.70
C ASN A 288 21.19 10.32 39.33
N LYS A 289 20.54 10.14 38.18
CA LYS A 289 19.52 11.09 37.71
C LYS A 289 18.11 10.83 38.27
N GLU A 290 17.83 9.64 38.79
CA GLU A 290 16.43 9.23 39.00
C GLU A 290 16.14 8.53 40.34
N GLY A 291 17.04 8.55 41.33
CA GLY A 291 16.76 8.16 42.73
C GLY A 291 16.34 6.70 43.00
N GLU A 292 16.06 5.91 41.97
CA GLU A 292 15.52 4.55 42.08
C GLU A 292 16.58 3.47 41.82
N LYS A 293 16.45 2.35 42.53
CA LYS A 293 17.21 1.11 42.29
C LYS A 293 16.80 0.49 40.96
N ARG A 294 17.39 0.98 39.86
CA ARG A 294 17.10 0.48 38.50
C ARG A 294 18.14 -0.52 38.04
N THR A 295 17.68 -1.58 37.37
CA THR A 295 18.58 -2.51 36.72
C THR A 295 19.08 -1.91 35.41
N VAL A 296 20.40 -1.78 35.27
CA VAL A 296 21.00 -1.18 34.06
C VAL A 296 21.15 -2.24 32.98
N VAL A 297 20.60 -2.00 31.80
CA VAL A 297 20.56 -2.97 30.69
C VAL A 297 21.41 -2.49 29.52
N VAL A 298 22.40 -3.29 29.12
CA VAL A 298 23.31 -2.99 28.01
C VAL A 298 23.32 -4.15 27.01
N VAL A 299 22.75 -3.93 25.83
CA VAL A 299 22.86 -4.89 24.71
C VAL A 299 24.21 -4.71 24.00
N GLY A 300 25.28 -5.11 24.67
CA GLY A 300 26.66 -4.93 24.24
C GLY A 300 27.66 -5.46 25.28
N THR A 301 28.91 -5.03 25.15
CA THR A 301 29.96 -5.36 26.13
C THR A 301 30.10 -4.25 27.15
N ILE A 302 30.22 -4.61 28.42
CA ILE A 302 30.59 -3.69 29.48
C ILE A 302 32.08 -3.80 29.75
N THR A 303 32.75 -2.65 29.78
CA THR A 303 34.20 -2.52 29.99
C THR A 303 34.49 -1.74 31.26
N ASP A 304 35.61 -2.06 31.87
CA ASP A 304 36.08 -1.37 33.07
C ASP A 304 36.59 0.04 32.73
N ASP A 305 36.65 0.93 33.73
CA ASP A 305 37.24 2.26 33.63
C ASP A 305 38.09 2.54 34.87
N ASN A 306 39.41 2.45 34.74
CA ASN A 306 40.35 2.62 35.85
C ASN A 306 40.31 4.00 36.51
N ARG A 307 39.73 5.00 35.85
CA ARG A 307 39.57 6.35 36.41
C ARG A 307 38.46 6.43 37.47
N LEU A 308 37.60 5.41 37.53
CA LEU A 308 36.52 5.33 38.51
C LEU A 308 37.01 4.63 39.78
N LEU A 309 37.10 5.39 40.88
CA LEU A 309 37.58 4.90 42.17
C LEU A 309 36.56 3.97 42.86
N THR A 310 35.31 4.41 42.95
CA THR A 310 34.23 3.68 43.62
C THR A 310 33.09 3.40 42.64
N PHE A 311 32.52 2.20 42.72
CA PHE A 311 31.34 1.82 41.95
C PHE A 311 30.15 1.65 42.91
N PRO A 312 28.98 2.23 42.63
CA PRO A 312 27.80 2.06 43.48
C PRO A 312 27.21 0.65 43.35
N LYS A 313 26.53 0.18 44.40
CA LYS A 313 25.82 -1.11 44.39
C LYS A 313 24.66 -1.09 43.40
N VAL A 314 24.85 -1.68 42.21
CA VAL A 314 23.84 -1.73 41.14
C VAL A 314 23.87 -3.06 40.40
N THR A 315 22.68 -3.55 40.03
CA THR A 315 22.52 -4.71 39.15
C THR A 315 22.61 -4.29 37.68
N VAL A 316 23.49 -4.96 36.95
CA VAL A 316 23.78 -4.66 35.55
C VAL A 316 23.57 -5.92 34.70
N ALA A 317 22.76 -5.80 33.66
CA ALA A 317 22.48 -6.86 32.70
C ALA A 317 23.16 -6.56 31.36
N ALA A 318 23.97 -7.49 30.85
CA ALA A 318 24.64 -7.31 29.56
C ALA A 318 24.85 -8.59 28.76
N LEU A 319 25.24 -8.45 27.48
CA LEU A 319 25.65 -9.59 26.66
C LEU A 319 27.02 -10.14 27.06
N ARG A 320 27.92 -9.26 27.51
CA ARG A 320 29.28 -9.63 27.91
C ARG A 320 29.83 -8.61 28.90
N PHE A 321 30.58 -9.09 29.88
CA PHE A 321 31.39 -8.28 30.78
C PHE A 321 32.87 -8.58 30.53
N THR A 322 33.75 -7.57 30.62
CA THR A 322 35.17 -7.85 30.82
C THR A 322 35.39 -8.40 32.23
N ALA A 323 36.41 -9.23 32.42
CA ALA A 323 36.70 -9.84 33.73
C ALA A 323 36.86 -8.79 34.83
N THR A 324 37.62 -7.73 34.53
CA THR A 324 37.84 -6.59 35.43
C THR A 324 36.55 -5.83 35.77
N ALA A 325 35.67 -5.61 34.79
CA ALA A 325 34.40 -4.93 35.02
C ALA A 325 33.47 -5.79 35.90
N ARG A 326 33.43 -7.11 35.66
CA ARG A 326 32.65 -8.04 36.49
C ARG A 326 33.16 -8.04 37.93
N ALA A 327 34.47 -8.14 38.12
CA ALA A 327 35.09 -8.12 39.45
C ALA A 327 34.74 -6.84 40.21
N ARG A 328 34.81 -5.67 39.56
CA ARG A 328 34.48 -4.39 40.19
C ARG A 328 33.00 -4.25 40.57
N ILE A 329 32.08 -4.74 39.72
CA ILE A 329 30.63 -4.74 40.03
C ILE A 329 30.35 -5.60 41.26
N VAL A 330 30.94 -6.80 41.31
CA VAL A 330 30.73 -7.75 42.42
C VAL A 330 31.38 -7.24 43.71
N ALA A 331 32.59 -6.67 43.63
CA ALA A 331 33.27 -6.08 44.78
C ALA A 331 32.49 -4.90 45.40
N ALA A 332 31.75 -4.15 44.59
CA ALA A 332 30.83 -3.10 45.05
C ALA A 332 29.50 -3.65 45.63
N GLY A 333 29.34 -4.98 45.72
CA GLY A 333 28.11 -5.63 46.18
C GLY A 333 26.97 -5.61 45.17
N GLY A 334 27.24 -5.28 43.91
CA GLY A 334 26.28 -5.34 42.80
C GLY A 334 26.23 -6.71 42.12
N GLU A 335 25.32 -6.86 41.16
CA GLU A 335 25.12 -8.11 40.42
C GLU A 335 25.38 -7.92 38.92
N ALA A 336 26.15 -8.83 38.31
CA ALA A 336 26.38 -8.85 36.86
C ALA A 336 25.61 -10.01 36.22
N ILE A 337 24.40 -9.71 35.74
CA ILE A 337 23.45 -10.71 35.21
C ILE A 337 23.44 -10.78 33.68
N THR A 338 22.93 -11.89 33.13
CA THR A 338 22.71 -12.07 31.69
C THR A 338 21.32 -11.57 31.27
N LEU A 339 21.10 -11.39 29.97
CA LEU A 339 19.80 -10.90 29.46
C LEU A 339 18.68 -11.95 29.57
N ASP A 340 19.00 -13.24 29.58
CA ASP A 340 18.06 -14.32 29.88
C ASP A 340 17.62 -14.30 31.35
N GLN A 341 18.55 -14.13 32.29
CA GLN A 341 18.22 -13.94 33.72
C GLN A 341 17.38 -12.68 33.94
N LEU A 342 17.68 -11.59 33.23
CA LEU A 342 16.85 -10.39 33.25
C LEU A 342 15.43 -10.66 32.75
N ALA A 343 15.28 -11.43 31.66
CA ALA A 343 13.98 -11.78 31.11
C ALA A 343 13.13 -12.61 32.08
N LEU A 344 13.75 -13.45 32.91
CA LEU A 344 13.07 -14.18 33.98
C LEU A 344 12.62 -13.26 35.13
N ARG A 345 13.48 -12.33 35.56
CA ARG A 345 13.18 -11.41 36.68
C ARG A 345 12.18 -10.32 36.29
N ALA A 346 12.30 -9.76 35.09
CA ALA A 346 11.53 -8.61 34.62
C ALA A 346 11.11 -8.81 33.15
N PRO A 347 10.12 -9.68 32.87
CA PRO A 347 9.71 -10.01 31.50
C PRO A 347 9.13 -8.80 30.73
N THR A 348 8.60 -7.81 31.44
CA THR A 348 8.11 -6.53 30.87
C THR A 348 9.18 -5.44 30.83
N GLY A 349 10.34 -5.64 31.48
CA GLY A 349 11.39 -4.64 31.62
C GLY A 349 11.07 -3.50 32.61
N SER A 350 10.19 -3.74 33.58
CA SER A 350 9.92 -2.80 34.67
C SER A 350 11.19 -2.45 35.45
N ASN A 351 11.33 -1.18 35.87
CA ASN A 351 12.48 -0.66 36.63
C ASN A 351 13.85 -0.91 35.96
N THR A 352 13.89 -0.89 34.62
CA THR A 352 15.13 -1.04 33.87
C THR A 352 15.57 0.26 33.18
N LEU A 353 16.87 0.51 33.14
CA LEU A 353 17.49 1.62 32.41
C LEU A 353 18.30 1.07 31.24
N ILE A 354 17.81 1.25 30.01
CA ILE A 354 18.53 0.78 28.83
C ILE A 354 19.60 1.78 28.40
N LEU A 355 20.87 1.42 28.56
CA LEU A 355 21.99 2.27 28.13
C LEU A 355 22.53 1.85 26.75
N ARG A 356 23.14 2.82 26.05
CA ARG A 356 23.85 2.61 24.80
C ARG A 356 25.21 3.28 24.87
N GLY A 357 26.25 2.60 24.37
CA GLY A 357 27.58 3.17 24.25
C GLY A 357 27.65 4.27 23.18
N PRO A 358 28.67 5.13 23.24
CA PRO A 358 28.90 6.15 22.23
C PRO A 358 29.28 5.52 20.89
N LYS A 359 28.47 5.74 19.85
CA LYS A 359 28.71 5.20 18.50
C LYS A 359 29.78 5.98 17.73
N ASN A 360 29.87 7.28 17.98
CA ASN A 360 30.66 8.22 17.18
C ASN A 360 32.10 8.40 17.67
N SER A 361 32.51 7.69 18.73
CA SER A 361 33.88 7.77 19.29
C SER A 361 34.93 7.03 18.46
N ARG A 362 34.52 6.25 17.46
CA ARG A 362 35.44 5.45 16.63
C ARG A 362 36.26 6.34 15.70
N GLU A 363 37.49 5.91 15.43
CA GLU A 363 38.40 6.64 14.54
C GLU A 363 37.82 6.91 13.15
N ALA A 364 37.11 5.95 12.58
CA ALA A 364 36.44 6.10 11.28
C ALA A 364 35.50 7.33 11.23
N PHE A 365 34.80 7.67 12.32
CA PHE A 365 33.91 8.83 12.36
C PHE A 365 34.66 10.17 12.29
N LYS A 366 35.94 10.21 12.69
CA LYS A 366 36.78 11.41 12.58
C LYS A 366 37.14 11.72 11.12
N HIS A 367 37.09 10.72 10.26
CA HIS A 367 37.37 10.83 8.83
C HIS A 367 36.10 11.08 7.99
N PHE A 368 34.91 10.78 8.51
CA PHE A 368 33.67 10.97 7.78
C PHE A 368 33.36 12.46 7.53
N GLY A 369 33.06 12.79 6.27
CA GLY A 369 32.78 14.12 5.75
C GLY A 369 33.45 14.30 4.39
N PHE A 370 32.77 14.90 3.41
CA PHE A 370 33.28 15.02 2.04
C PHE A 370 34.02 16.34 1.80
N GLY A 371 35.34 16.31 1.60
CA GLY A 371 36.13 17.48 1.21
C GLY A 371 37.11 17.97 2.29
N PRO A 372 37.85 19.06 2.02
CA PRO A 372 38.77 19.67 2.97
C PRO A 372 37.93 20.37 4.06
N HIS A 373 37.63 19.63 5.12
CA HIS A 373 36.81 20.12 6.23
C HIS A 373 37.67 20.64 7.38
N LYS A 374 37.16 21.68 8.04
CA LYS A 374 37.62 22.12 9.37
C LYS A 374 37.28 21.04 10.41
N GLY A 375 38.29 20.60 11.18
CA GLY A 375 38.09 19.64 12.29
C GLY A 375 37.93 18.16 11.90
N LYS A 376 38.10 17.80 10.62
CA LYS A 376 38.15 16.39 10.19
C LYS A 376 39.58 15.88 10.08
N LYS A 377 39.79 14.62 10.47
CA LYS A 377 41.11 14.00 10.45
C LYS A 377 41.43 13.53 9.02
N PRO A 378 42.58 13.88 8.43
CA PRO A 378 42.98 13.36 7.13
C PRO A 378 43.42 11.90 7.18
N HIS A 379 43.33 11.21 6.04
CA HIS A 379 43.86 9.86 5.85
C HIS A 379 45.35 9.91 5.52
N VAL A 380 46.19 9.95 6.56
CA VAL A 380 47.66 9.93 6.42
C VAL A 380 48.23 8.63 6.95
N LEU A 381 49.23 8.08 6.25
CA LEU A 381 49.97 6.88 6.68
C LEU A 381 50.84 7.19 7.91
N SER A 382 51.48 8.36 7.91
CA SER A 382 52.38 8.80 8.99
C SER A 382 52.00 10.20 9.46
N LYS A 383 52.27 10.49 10.73
CA LYS A 383 52.09 11.82 11.32
C LYS A 383 53.44 12.49 11.50
N GLY A 384 53.57 13.74 11.10
CA GLY A 384 54.82 14.48 11.25
C GLY A 384 54.78 15.84 10.56
N ARG A 385 55.87 16.62 10.69
CA ARG A 385 55.96 17.97 10.09
C ARG A 385 55.84 17.95 8.56
N LYS A 386 56.32 16.87 7.93
CA LYS A 386 56.38 16.70 6.47
C LYS A 386 55.07 16.17 5.85
N PHE A 387 54.11 15.68 6.64
CA PHE A 387 52.91 15.00 6.13
C PHE A 387 51.66 15.87 6.27
N GLU A 388 51.13 16.38 5.16
CA GLU A 388 49.88 17.17 5.08
C GLU A 388 49.76 18.37 6.05
N ARG A 389 50.86 19.09 6.32
CA ARG A 389 50.86 20.31 7.17
C ARG A 389 51.23 21.61 6.45
N ALA A 390 51.42 21.57 5.14
CA ALA A 390 51.90 22.68 4.32
C ALA A 390 50.75 23.51 3.70
N ARG A 391 50.59 23.49 2.38
CA ARG A 391 49.55 24.22 1.64
C ARG A 391 48.15 23.77 2.08
N GLY A 392 47.22 24.71 2.23
CA GLY A 392 45.83 24.42 2.64
C GLY A 392 45.62 24.27 4.15
N ARG A 393 46.68 24.15 4.97
CA ARG A 393 46.57 24.07 6.44
C ARG A 393 47.08 25.31 7.18
N ARG A 394 47.85 26.17 6.48
CA ARG A 394 48.45 27.39 7.05
C ARG A 394 48.25 28.54 6.07
N ARG A 395 47.93 29.73 6.59
CA ARG A 395 47.75 30.95 5.78
C ARG A 395 49.01 31.33 5.01
N SER A 396 50.20 31.05 5.57
CA SER A 396 51.49 31.34 4.94
C SER A 396 51.83 30.49 3.70
N ARG A 397 51.02 29.48 3.35
CA ARG A 397 51.25 28.62 2.19
C ARG A 397 49.98 28.58 1.32
N GLY A 398 49.73 29.66 0.59
CA GLY A 398 48.65 29.79 -0.39
C GLY A 398 47.28 30.09 0.22
N PHE A 399 46.69 29.16 0.97
CA PHE A 399 45.38 29.33 1.60
C PHE A 399 45.22 28.42 2.83
N LYS A 400 44.19 28.67 3.65
CA LYS A 400 43.86 27.87 4.84
C LYS A 400 42.40 27.43 4.81
N VAL A 401 42.19 26.12 4.85
CA VAL A 401 40.90 25.43 5.00
C VAL A 401 40.37 25.59 6.43
#